data_AF-A0A7K1UU59-F1
#
_entry.id   AF-A0A7K1UU59-F1
#
_cell.length_a   1.000
_cell.length_b   1.000
_cell.length_c   1.000
_cell.angle_alpha   90.00
_cell.angle_beta   90.00
_cell.angle_gamma   90.00
#
_symmetry.space_group_name_H-M   'P 1'
#
loop_
_entity.id
_entity.type
_entity.pdbx_description
1 polymer ?
#
loop_
_entity_poly.entity_id
_entity_poly.type
_entity_poly.pdbx_seq_one_letter_code
_entity_poly.pdbx_strand_id
1 'polypeptide(L)'
;MSVISTAAVAVTAVNAVLVAGSGLGAVLKIEPILEPMAKVGVPESWLVFPIGTLKLAGALGLALGLLGLPVIGAAAAVGLILYWVCAMYTHIRSKDFSPQFYLGIVFCALAVATLSLQIRSVTLR
;
A
#
# COMPACT_ATOMS: atom_id res chain seq x y z
N MET A 1 25.53 10.22 -13.02
CA MET A 1 24.08 10.01 -13.26
C MET A 1 23.73 8.59 -12.85
N SER A 2 23.42 8.35 -11.57
CA SER A 2 22.92 7.04 -11.15
C SER A 2 21.46 6.92 -11.63
N VAL A 3 21.30 6.15 -12.71
CA VAL A 3 20.00 5.82 -13.27
C VAL A 3 19.21 5.05 -12.21
N ILE A 4 17.99 5.48 -11.89
CA ILE A 4 17.07 4.68 -11.06
C ILE A 4 17.01 3.30 -11.71
N SER A 5 17.28 2.23 -10.97
CA SER A 5 17.31 0.90 -11.57
C SER A 5 15.95 0.57 -12.16
N THR A 6 15.93 -0.13 -13.31
CA THR A 6 14.68 -0.57 -13.95
C THR A 6 13.80 -1.36 -12.97
N ALA A 7 14.43 -2.13 -12.07
CA ALA A 7 13.75 -2.82 -10.98
C ALA A 7 13.06 -1.86 -9.99
N ALA A 8 13.72 -0.78 -9.57
CA ALA A 8 13.13 0.21 -8.67
C ALA A 8 11.92 0.92 -9.30
N VAL A 9 12.02 1.27 -10.59
CA VAL A 9 10.89 1.86 -11.34
C VAL A 9 9.74 0.86 -11.44
N ALA A 10 10.01 -0.36 -11.93
CA ALA A 10 9.00 -1.38 -12.15
C ALA A 10 8.27 -1.76 -10.85
N VAL A 11 9.02 -2.04 -9.77
CA VAL A 11 8.45 -2.43 -8.48
C VAL A 11 7.62 -1.30 -7.88
N THR A 12 8.11 -0.06 -7.92
CA THR A 12 7.36 1.10 -7.39
C THR A 12 6.09 1.35 -8.21
N ALA A 13 6.15 1.23 -9.54
CA ALA A 13 4.99 1.44 -10.41
C ALA A 13 3.92 0.36 -10.18
N VAL A 14 4.32 -0.92 -10.11
CA VAL A 14 3.41 -2.03 -9.79
C VAL A 14 2.77 -1.81 -8.43
N ASN A 15 3.55 -1.43 -7.41
CA ASN A 15 3.02 -1.13 -6.10
C ASN A 15 2.00 0.01 -6.13
N ALA A 16 2.33 1.13 -6.77
CA ALA A 16 1.43 2.28 -6.89
C ALA A 16 0.10 1.88 -7.55
N VAL A 17 0.13 1.11 -8.64
CA VAL A 17 -1.08 0.66 -9.35
C VAL A 17 -1.92 -0.28 -8.49
N LEU A 18 -1.32 -1.30 -7.88
CA LEU A 18 -2.07 -2.27 -7.08
C LEU A 18 -2.68 -1.62 -5.83
N VAL A 19 -1.94 -0.74 -5.16
CA VAL A 19 -2.43 -0.01 -3.99
C VAL A 19 -3.54 0.98 -4.40
N ALA A 20 -3.38 1.67 -5.54
CA ALA A 20 -4.43 2.55 -6.07
C ALA A 20 -5.71 1.77 -6.36
N GLY A 21 -5.62 0.62 -7.04
CA GLY A 21 -6.77 -0.24 -7.29
C GLY A 21 -7.45 -0.72 -6.01
N SER A 22 -6.66 -1.16 -5.02
CA SER A 22 -7.19 -1.54 -3.70
C SER A 22 -7.85 -0.37 -2.96
N GLY A 23 -7.28 0.83 -3.05
CA GLY A 23 -7.81 2.04 -2.45
C GLY A 23 -9.11 2.49 -3.12
N LEU A 24 -9.15 2.49 -4.45
CA LEU A 24 -10.34 2.81 -5.24
C LEU A 24 -11.47 1.83 -4.94
N GLY A 25 -11.19 0.52 -4.90
CA GLY A 25 -12.19 -0.47 -4.54
C GLY A 25 -12.83 -0.16 -3.17
N ALA A 26 -12.01 0.23 -2.19
CA ALA A 26 -12.51 0.58 -0.86
C ALA A 26 -13.35 1.87 -0.89
N VAL A 27 -12.89 2.94 -1.56
CA VAL A 27 -13.66 4.20 -1.69
C VAL A 27 -14.98 3.97 -2.43
N LEU A 28 -14.98 3.13 -3.46
CA LEU A 28 -16.16 2.78 -4.26
C LEU A 28 -17.04 1.73 -3.58
N LYS A 29 -16.62 1.18 -2.44
CA LYS A 29 -17.37 0.19 -1.65
C LYS A 29 -17.85 -1.00 -2.48
N ILE A 30 -16.99 -1.54 -3.34
CA ILE A 30 -17.35 -2.66 -4.20
C ILE A 30 -17.69 -3.91 -3.36
N GLU A 31 -18.61 -4.74 -3.84
CA GLU A 31 -19.11 -5.93 -3.12
C GLU A 31 -18.00 -6.85 -2.59
N PRO A 32 -16.92 -7.15 -3.35
CA PRO A 32 -15.84 -8.00 -2.85
C PRO A 32 -15.08 -7.47 -1.62
N ILE A 33 -15.27 -6.19 -1.26
CA ILE A 33 -14.61 -5.57 -0.10
C ILE A 33 -15.56 -5.48 1.11
N LEU A 34 -16.86 -5.34 0.88
CA LEU A 34 -17.84 -5.16 1.96
C LEU A 34 -17.88 -6.37 2.90
N GLU A 35 -18.02 -7.58 2.35
CA GLU A 35 -18.14 -8.80 3.14
C GLU A 35 -16.87 -9.11 3.96
N PRO A 36 -15.65 -9.11 3.39
CA PRO A 36 -14.44 -9.34 4.17
C PRO A 36 -14.21 -8.31 5.28
N MET A 37 -14.58 -7.04 5.05
CA MET A 37 -14.42 -5.97 6.04
C MET A 37 -15.43 -6.11 7.17
N ALA A 38 -16.69 -6.44 6.86
CA ALA A 38 -17.71 -6.73 7.86
C ALA A 38 -17.30 -7.92 8.75
N LYS A 39 -16.75 -8.99 8.16
CA LYS A 39 -16.26 -10.18 8.87
C LYS A 39 -15.23 -9.86 9.95
N VAL A 40 -14.36 -8.89 9.71
CA VAL A 40 -13.32 -8.48 10.68
C VAL A 40 -13.74 -7.31 11.57
N GLY A 41 -15.02 -6.92 11.55
CA GLY A 41 -15.57 -5.88 12.41
C GLY A 41 -15.18 -4.46 12.00
N VAL A 42 -14.72 -4.26 10.76
CA VAL A 42 -14.41 -2.93 10.22
C VAL A 42 -15.73 -2.27 9.80
N PRO A 43 -16.08 -1.08 10.34
CA PRO A 43 -17.29 -0.39 9.94
C PRO A 43 -17.17 0.11 8.50
N GLU A 44 -18.27 0.07 7.75
CA GLU A 44 -18.29 0.48 6.34
C GLU A 44 -17.85 1.95 6.15
N SER A 45 -18.11 2.81 7.14
CA SER A 45 -17.64 4.20 7.14
C SER A 45 -16.13 4.32 7.02
N TRP A 46 -15.37 3.30 7.47
CA TRP A 46 -13.92 3.28 7.37
C TRP A 46 -13.40 2.98 5.97
N LEU A 47 -14.23 2.42 5.08
CA LEU A 47 -13.81 2.04 3.73
C LEU A 47 -13.34 3.25 2.91
N VAL A 48 -14.02 4.39 3.05
CA VAL A 48 -13.56 5.65 2.46
C VAL A 48 -12.40 6.21 3.27
N PHE A 49 -12.66 6.68 4.48
CA PHE A 49 -11.62 7.15 5.41
C PHE A 49 -11.69 6.36 6.73
N PRO A 50 -10.60 5.71 7.17
CA PRO A 50 -9.22 5.90 6.69
C PRO A 50 -8.75 4.96 5.56
N ILE A 51 -9.46 3.86 5.24
CA ILE A 51 -8.92 2.74 4.45
C ILE A 51 -8.55 3.15 3.02
N GLY A 52 -9.54 3.58 2.24
CA GLY A 52 -9.35 3.91 0.83
C GLY A 52 -8.47 5.14 0.65
N THR A 53 -8.75 6.20 1.41
CA THR A 53 -8.01 7.47 1.35
C THR A 53 -6.52 7.30 1.66
N LEU A 54 -6.14 6.53 2.69
CA LEU A 54 -4.72 6.35 3.02
C LEU A 54 -3.98 5.51 1.97
N LYS A 55 -4.65 4.49 1.42
CA LYS A 55 -4.11 3.73 0.27
C LYS A 55 -3.87 4.64 -0.93
N LEU A 56 -4.86 5.44 -1.30
CA LEU A 56 -4.76 6.37 -2.43
C LEU A 56 -3.69 7.44 -2.21
N ALA A 57 -3.59 7.98 -0.99
CA ALA A 57 -2.52 8.90 -0.62
C ALA A 57 -1.14 8.25 -0.74
N GLY A 58 -1.00 7.00 -0.28
CA GLY A 58 0.23 6.21 -0.45
C GLY A 58 0.57 5.97 -1.92
N ALA A 59 -0.41 5.55 -2.74
CA ALA A 59 -0.21 5.35 -4.18
C ALA A 59 0.21 6.65 -4.89
N LEU A 60 -0.42 7.77 -4.56
CA LEU A 60 -0.05 9.09 -5.08
C LEU A 60 1.38 9.47 -4.67
N GLY A 61 1.74 9.26 -3.41
CA GLY A 61 3.09 9.52 -2.92
C GLY A 61 4.16 8.65 -3.60
N LEU A 62 3.87 7.37 -3.88
CA LEU A 62 4.75 6.51 -4.67
C LEU A 62 4.92 7.03 -6.11
N ALA A 63 3.83 7.48 -6.75
CA ALA A 63 3.89 8.07 -8.09
C ALA A 63 4.73 9.36 -8.10
N LEU A 64 4.54 10.24 -7.12
CA LEU A 64 5.38 11.44 -6.93
C LEU A 64 6.86 11.08 -6.72
N GLY A 65 7.14 9.97 -6.02
CA GLY A 65 8.49 9.41 -5.88
C GLY A 65 9.14 9.09 -7.23
N LEU A 66 8.38 8.46 -8.15
CA LEU A 66 8.84 8.17 -9.51
C LEU A 66 9.05 9.43 -10.37
N LEU A 67 8.30 10.49 -10.10
CA LEU A 67 8.41 11.79 -10.78
C LEU A 67 9.56 12.66 -10.26
N GLY A 68 10.41 12.13 -9.37
CA GLY A 68 11.62 12.80 -8.90
C GLY A 68 11.52 13.43 -7.51
N LEU A 69 10.50 13.07 -6.72
CA LEU A 69 10.36 13.47 -5.32
C LEU A 69 10.69 12.30 -4.37
N PRO A 70 11.97 11.87 -4.28
CA PRO A 70 12.34 10.59 -3.64
C PRO A 70 11.97 10.51 -2.16
N VAL A 71 12.05 11.62 -1.43
CA VAL A 71 11.68 11.67 0.00
C VAL A 71 10.18 11.41 0.17
N ILE A 72 9.34 11.95 -0.72
CA ILE A 72 7.88 11.71 -0.70
C ILE A 72 7.58 10.25 -1.03
N GLY A 73 8.25 9.68 -2.03
CA GLY A 73 8.13 8.26 -2.36
C GLY A 73 8.47 7.36 -1.19
N ALA A 74 9.58 7.64 -0.50
CA ALA A 74 10.02 6.84 0.65
C ALA A 74 9.04 6.98 1.83
N ALA A 75 8.59 8.19 2.13
CA ALA A 75 7.58 8.44 3.16
C ALA A 75 6.25 7.71 2.86
N ALA A 76 5.83 7.69 1.59
CA ALA A 76 4.65 6.96 1.15
C ALA A 76 4.80 5.44 1.32
N ALA A 77 5.96 4.88 0.96
CA ALA A 77 6.25 3.47 1.18
C ALA A 77 6.22 3.10 2.68
N VAL A 78 6.80 3.93 3.54
CA VAL A 78 6.72 3.77 5.01
C VAL A 78 5.27 3.82 5.50
N GLY A 79 4.50 4.82 5.05
CA GLY A 79 3.09 4.94 5.41
C GLY A 79 2.26 3.72 4.99
N LEU A 80 2.53 3.16 3.82
CA LEU A 80 1.90 1.93 3.35
C LEU A 80 2.30 0.72 4.21
N ILE A 81 3.56 0.59 4.62
CA ILE A 81 3.99 -0.48 5.53
C ILE A 81 3.19 -0.40 6.84
N LEU A 82 3.13 0.78 7.46
CA LEU A 82 2.35 0.99 8.69
C LEU A 82 0.87 0.65 8.48
N TYR A 83 0.30 1.10 7.36
CA TYR A 83 -1.07 0.79 6.98
C TYR A 83 -1.33 -0.72 6.91
N TRP A 84 -0.49 -1.47 6.18
CA TRP A 84 -0.67 -2.91 6.00
C TRP A 84 -0.45 -3.68 7.30
N VAL A 85 0.49 -3.24 8.16
CA VAL A 85 0.67 -3.80 9.51
C VAL A 85 -0.60 -3.65 10.34
N CYS A 86 -1.22 -2.46 10.36
CA CYS A 86 -2.48 -2.23 11.04
C CYS A 86 -3.61 -3.09 10.44
N ALA A 87 -3.69 -3.20 9.11
CA ALA A 87 -4.69 -4.04 8.45
C ALA A 87 -4.55 -5.52 8.85
N MET A 88 -3.33 -6.07 8.79
CA MET A 88 -3.04 -7.44 9.21
C MET A 88 -3.37 -7.67 10.69
N TYR A 89 -3.09 -6.70 11.56
CA TYR A 89 -3.46 -6.77 12.97
C TYR A 89 -4.97 -6.90 13.18
N THR A 90 -5.79 -6.18 12.41
CA THR A 90 -7.26 -6.30 12.46
C THR A 90 -7.73 -7.71 12.10
N HIS A 91 -7.13 -8.33 11.08
CA HIS A 91 -7.41 -9.72 10.71
C HIS A 91 -6.99 -10.69 11.82
N ILE A 92 -5.77 -10.54 12.37
CA ILE A 92 -5.27 -11.40 13.47
C ILE A 92 -6.17 -11.29 14.71
N ARG A 93 -6.59 -10.08 15.08
CA ARG A 93 -7.50 -9.84 16.21
C ARG A 93 -8.83 -10.57 16.04
N SER A 94 -9.32 -10.65 14.81
CA SER A 94 -10.56 -11.35 14.44
C SER A 94 -10.33 -12.82 14.10
N LYS A 95 -9.11 -13.35 14.30
CA LYS A 95 -8.69 -14.72 13.93
C LYS A 95 -8.98 -15.07 12.47
N ASP A 96 -8.92 -14.06 11.59
CA ASP A 96 -9.16 -14.22 10.16
C ASP A 96 -7.84 -14.46 9.41
N PHE A 97 -7.70 -15.67 8.85
CA PHE A 97 -6.59 -16.06 7.97
C PHE A 97 -7.11 -16.31 6.56
N SER A 98 -8.00 -15.45 6.10
CA SER A 98 -8.59 -15.53 4.76
C SER A 98 -7.61 -15.05 3.68
N PRO A 99 -7.93 -15.21 2.38
CA PRO A 99 -7.15 -14.59 1.31
C PRO A 99 -6.92 -13.08 1.51
N GLN A 100 -7.84 -12.38 2.18
CA GLN A 100 -7.69 -10.94 2.45
C GLN A 100 -6.52 -10.63 3.39
N PHE A 101 -6.29 -11.48 4.40
CA PHE A 101 -5.13 -11.39 5.28
C PHE A 101 -3.82 -11.60 4.51
N TYR A 102 -3.77 -12.66 3.69
CA TYR A 102 -2.58 -12.98 2.89
C TYR A 102 -2.30 -11.92 1.81
N LEU A 103 -3.33 -11.31 1.22
CA LEU A 103 -3.16 -10.15 0.36
C LEU A 103 -2.49 -8.99 1.13
N GLY A 104 -2.90 -8.72 2.37
CA GLY A 104 -2.24 -7.75 3.25
C GLY A 104 -0.74 -7.99 3.40
N ILE A 105 -0.32 -9.25 3.56
CA ILE A 105 1.10 -9.65 3.62
C ILE A 105 1.80 -9.32 2.29
N VAL A 106 1.21 -9.70 1.16
CA VAL A 106 1.78 -9.45 -0.18
C VAL A 106 1.97 -7.95 -0.43
N PHE A 107 0.97 -7.14 -0.11
CA PHE A 107 1.06 -5.68 -0.24
C PHE A 107 2.11 -5.07 0.71
N CYS A 108 2.20 -5.58 1.94
CA CYS A 108 3.23 -5.16 2.89
C CYS A 108 4.64 -5.49 2.37
N ALA A 109 4.85 -6.71 1.87
CA ALA A 109 6.12 -7.13 1.29
C ALA A 109 6.50 -6.26 0.07
N LEU A 110 5.51 -5.93 -0.78
CA LEU A 110 5.71 -5.05 -1.92
C LEU A 110 6.11 -3.63 -1.47
N ALA A 111 5.49 -3.09 -0.42
CA ALA A 111 5.86 -1.79 0.16
C ALA A 111 7.28 -1.80 0.74
N VAL A 112 7.68 -2.87 1.43
CA VAL A 112 9.06 -3.04 1.94
C VAL A 112 10.06 -3.12 0.78
N ALA A 113 9.76 -3.88 -0.27
CA ALA A 113 10.60 -3.96 -1.46
C ALA A 113 10.76 -2.60 -2.16
N THR A 114 9.66 -1.86 -2.33
CA THR A 114 9.67 -0.49 -2.85
C THR A 114 10.57 0.42 -2.02
N LEU A 115 10.38 0.45 -0.69
CA LEU A 115 11.20 1.29 0.20
C LEU A 115 12.69 0.92 0.11
N SER A 116 13.01 -0.37 0.12
CA SER A 116 14.38 -0.87 0.06
C SER A 116 15.10 -0.44 -1.22
N LEU A 117 14.40 -0.52 -2.36
CA LEU A 117 14.92 -0.09 -3.65
C LEU A 117 15.06 1.43 -3.75
N GLN A 118 14.12 2.18 -3.17
CA GLN A 118 14.19 3.65 -3.15
C GLN A 118 15.34 4.16 -2.29
N ILE A 119 15.55 3.62 -1.08
CA ILE A 119 16.65 4.01 -0.19
C ILE A 119 17.99 3.76 -0.89
N ARG A 120 18.18 2.56 -1.47
CA ARG A 120 19.39 2.25 -2.25
C ARG A 120 19.63 3.25 -3.38
N SER A 121 18.57 3.69 -4.06
CA SER A 121 18.65 4.64 -5.17
C SER A 121 18.96 6.07 -4.72
N VAL A 122 18.64 6.43 -3.47
CA VAL A 122 18.93 7.75 -2.88
C VAL A 122 20.34 7.81 -2.32
N THR A 123 20.81 6.77 -1.62
CA THR A 123 22.17 6.72 -1.05
C THR A 123 23.27 6.68 -2.12
N LEU A 124 22.93 6.25 -3.34
CA LEU A 124 23.85 6.20 -4.49
C LEU A 124 23.77 7.46 -5.38
N ARG A 125 23.12 8.53 -4.94
CA ARG A 125 23.12 9.85 -5.58
C ARG A 125 24.09 10.78 -4.85
#